data_AF-A0A9W6Q1F2-F1
#
_entry.id   AF-A0A9W6Q1F2-F1
#
_cell.length_a   1.000
_cell.length_b   1.000
_cell.length_c   1.000
_cell.angle_alpha   90.00
_cell.angle_beta   90.00
_cell.angle_gamma   90.00
#
_symmetry.space_group_name_H-M   'P 1'
#
loop_
_entity.id
_entity.type
_entity.pdbx_description
1 polymer ?
#
loop_
_entity_poly.entity_id
_entity_poly.type
_entity_poly.pdbx_seq_one_letter_code
_entity_poly.pdbx_strand_id
1 'polypeptide(L)'
;MTSEAAVAEAGSQTDEGAPAASESAAPQDAAARNAAATGDAQAASSDETARAVEASSTAVPSGSAPARAKDEAVARVGDPVAVWPCANCGRPVPQPVGAVRVVRYCQDNDGACAREARERRERGRDAPGLTGQVAATWEMVERLERTADLLAESLTQELSVAGVERRIAEVRAEAARELAVAQSERDASQRRAEEAWQEVMAARKRAENAEKEAAKAREDAKLATSKRDAAQQAWEEAHQIAQQAVSAKLAAESERDRIAARETELLAALENTRAELVALHAKLAEAESAVEAQRAEAAAAKQSLEDLRTAMRDSEAQRQRAMQAAAKAEAERAAALRAQSEAEAEVVRANARAEEAVKERDAALAQARQATAERDELAAKVNDQAMQLRQLAQSVADQQAALAALAEERDAARAEADRARRQIDQLTQGTLASNFVPAPPPPATGHPPQFGAHQLFAGASQQSQQSGERPAAQTGGQTAPPPASPPVPGGAPATSSGPQSTVRADREDPLFTGP
;
A
#
# COMPACT_ATOMS: atom_id res chain seq x y z
N MET A 1 -5.44 7.80 62.46
CA MET A 1 -6.78 8.07 61.92
C MET A 1 -6.80 7.58 60.47
N THR A 2 -6.70 6.28 60.13
CA THR A 2 -7.11 5.01 60.78
C THR A 2 -8.61 4.83 60.97
N SER A 3 -9.07 3.61 60.66
CA SER A 3 -10.39 3.03 60.95
C SER A 3 -11.56 3.50 60.06
N GLU A 4 -12.44 2.62 59.55
CA GLU A 4 -12.30 1.15 59.44
C GLU A 4 -13.17 0.55 58.31
N ALA A 5 -12.98 -0.75 58.07
CA ALA A 5 -13.61 -1.51 57.00
C ALA A 5 -15.03 -2.00 57.35
N ALA A 6 -15.81 -2.32 56.31
CA ALA A 6 -16.95 -3.23 56.39
C ALA A 6 -16.92 -4.15 55.16
N VAL A 7 -16.75 -5.45 55.38
CA VAL A 7 -16.77 -6.49 54.32
C VAL A 7 -18.18 -7.08 54.23
N ALA A 8 -18.64 -7.36 53.02
CA ALA A 8 -19.86 -8.11 52.77
C ALA A 8 -19.60 -9.17 51.69
N GLU A 9 -19.48 -10.43 52.09
CA GLU A 9 -19.50 -11.57 51.18
C GLU A 9 -20.94 -11.83 50.71
N ALA A 10 -21.11 -12.13 49.42
CA ALA A 10 -22.35 -12.69 48.87
C ALA A 10 -22.00 -13.73 47.81
N GLY A 11 -22.47 -14.96 47.99
CA GLY A 11 -21.95 -16.16 47.33
C GLY A 11 -22.05 -16.19 45.81
N SER A 12 -21.09 -16.88 45.19
CA SER A 12 -21.12 -17.24 43.77
C SER A 12 -22.11 -18.38 43.50
N GLN A 13 -23.07 -18.16 42.60
CA GLN A 13 -23.81 -19.21 41.92
C GLN A 13 -23.93 -18.86 40.42
N THR A 14 -22.96 -19.34 39.64
CA THR A 14 -22.99 -19.36 38.18
C THR A 14 -23.55 -20.70 37.72
N ASP A 15 -24.73 -20.70 37.12
CA ASP A 15 -25.36 -21.89 36.55
C ASP A 15 -25.09 -21.95 35.04
N GLU A 16 -24.44 -23.01 34.56
CA GLU A 16 -24.00 -23.15 33.15
C GLU A 16 -25.11 -23.73 32.26
N GLY A 17 -26.13 -22.91 31.96
CA GLY A 17 -27.19 -23.25 31.02
C GLY A 17 -26.77 -23.14 29.55
N ALA A 18 -26.24 -24.22 28.97
CA ALA A 18 -25.91 -24.29 27.54
C ALA A 18 -27.17 -24.35 26.64
N PRO A 19 -27.24 -23.59 25.53
CA PRO A 19 -28.42 -23.56 24.66
C PRO A 19 -28.39 -24.63 23.55
N ALA A 20 -29.54 -25.24 23.25
CA ALA A 20 -29.72 -26.12 22.09
C ALA A 20 -31.14 -26.02 21.50
N ALA A 21 -31.20 -25.83 20.18
CA ALA A 21 -32.33 -26.06 19.26
C ALA A 21 -33.75 -25.68 19.72
N SER A 22 -34.23 -24.51 19.28
CA SER A 22 -35.66 -24.29 18.99
C SER A 22 -35.92 -24.40 17.49
N GLU A 23 -37.07 -24.98 17.12
CA GLU A 23 -37.41 -25.25 15.72
C GLU A 23 -37.79 -23.99 14.91
N SER A 24 -37.53 -24.03 13.60
CA SER A 24 -37.93 -22.97 12.67
C SER A 24 -39.37 -23.14 12.22
N ALA A 25 -40.20 -22.14 12.47
CA ALA A 25 -41.53 -21.99 11.86
C ALA A 25 -41.64 -20.60 11.23
N ALA A 26 -41.44 -20.50 9.92
CA ALA A 26 -41.64 -19.27 9.15
C ALA A 26 -43.12 -19.10 8.78
N PRO A 27 -43.64 -17.86 8.70
CA PRO A 27 -45.04 -17.59 8.38
C PRO A 27 -45.35 -17.76 6.88
N GLN A 28 -46.63 -17.95 6.57
CA GLN A 28 -47.20 -17.77 5.23
C GLN A 28 -48.43 -16.87 5.30
N ASP A 29 -48.63 -16.04 4.29
CA ASP A 29 -49.54 -14.88 4.34
C ASP A 29 -50.46 -14.78 3.10
N ALA A 30 -51.56 -14.06 3.25
CA ALA A 30 -52.39 -13.41 2.22
C ALA A 30 -52.94 -14.19 0.98
N ALA A 31 -54.21 -14.64 1.13
CA ALA A 31 -55.40 -14.14 0.39
C ALA A 31 -55.59 -14.25 -1.16
N ALA A 32 -56.69 -14.93 -1.55
CA ALA A 32 -57.62 -14.57 -2.64
C ALA A 32 -58.99 -15.28 -2.40
N ARG A 33 -60.14 -14.63 -2.19
CA ARG A 33 -61.01 -13.76 -3.04
C ARG A 33 -62.02 -14.51 -3.97
N ASN A 34 -63.24 -14.66 -3.45
CA ASN A 34 -64.59 -14.63 -4.07
C ASN A 34 -64.84 -15.03 -5.54
N ALA A 35 -65.82 -15.92 -5.73
CA ALA A 35 -66.77 -15.96 -6.86
C ALA A 35 -68.18 -16.36 -6.34
N ALA A 36 -69.25 -16.24 -7.13
CA ALA A 36 -70.64 -16.33 -6.64
C ALA A 36 -71.65 -16.99 -7.62
N ALA A 37 -72.88 -17.25 -7.13
CA ALA A 37 -74.04 -17.88 -7.79
C ALA A 37 -73.87 -19.40 -8.12
N THR A 38 -74.91 -20.23 -8.27
CA THR A 38 -76.39 -20.11 -8.10
C THR A 38 -76.85 -21.10 -6.98
N GLY A 39 -78.11 -21.27 -6.56
CA GLY A 39 -79.40 -20.73 -6.99
C GLY A 39 -80.27 -21.77 -7.73
N ASP A 40 -80.96 -22.67 -7.00
CA ASP A 40 -82.20 -23.34 -7.46
C ASP A 40 -82.99 -24.00 -6.28
N ALA A 41 -84.19 -24.55 -6.53
CA ALA A 41 -85.20 -24.87 -5.50
C ALA A 41 -85.77 -26.33 -5.50
N GLN A 42 -86.89 -26.55 -4.77
CA GLN A 42 -87.74 -27.78 -4.63
C GLN A 42 -87.32 -28.80 -3.54
N ALA A 43 -88.22 -29.56 -2.87
CA ALA A 43 -89.69 -29.41 -2.65
C ALA A 43 -90.24 -30.28 -1.47
N ALA A 44 -91.40 -29.85 -0.95
CA ALA A 44 -92.50 -30.53 -0.23
C ALA A 44 -92.38 -31.95 0.44
N SER A 45 -92.66 -31.99 1.75
CA SER A 45 -93.71 -32.82 2.43
C SER A 45 -93.90 -32.29 3.87
N SER A 46 -95.06 -32.21 4.53
CA SER A 46 -96.39 -32.83 4.42
C SER A 46 -96.52 -34.27 4.94
N ASP A 47 -96.81 -34.42 6.24
CA ASP A 47 -97.70 -35.46 6.76
C ASP A 47 -98.35 -35.02 8.10
N GLU A 48 -99.47 -35.65 8.48
CA GLU A 48 -100.34 -35.29 9.61
C GLU A 48 -100.97 -36.55 10.23
N THR A 49 -100.88 -36.76 11.55
CA THR A 49 -101.87 -37.62 12.24
C THR A 49 -101.96 -37.46 13.77
N ALA A 50 -103.21 -37.31 14.22
CA ALA A 50 -103.84 -37.80 15.46
C ALA A 50 -103.00 -38.07 16.74
N ARG A 51 -103.42 -37.45 17.84
CA ARG A 51 -103.35 -38.03 19.20
C ARG A 51 -104.77 -38.34 19.71
N ALA A 52 -104.95 -39.52 20.27
CA ALA A 52 -106.19 -39.89 20.96
C ALA A 52 -106.20 -39.38 22.42
N VAL A 53 -107.40 -39.23 22.99
CA VAL A 53 -107.64 -38.99 24.42
C VAL A 53 -108.68 -39.99 24.88
N GLU A 54 -108.35 -40.81 25.87
CA GLU A 54 -109.26 -41.79 26.46
C GLU A 54 -110.20 -41.14 27.49
N ALA A 55 -111.44 -41.62 27.53
CA ALA A 55 -112.40 -41.30 28.58
C ALA A 55 -112.53 -42.49 29.56
N SER A 56 -112.88 -42.23 30.81
CA SER A 56 -113.21 -43.29 31.77
C SER A 56 -114.34 -42.88 32.70
N SER A 57 -115.24 -43.83 32.95
CA SER A 57 -116.55 -43.62 33.53
C SER A 57 -116.54 -43.38 35.05
N THR A 58 -117.48 -42.56 35.50
CA THR A 58 -118.13 -42.73 36.81
C THR A 58 -119.66 -42.83 36.59
N ALA A 59 -120.39 -43.42 37.53
CA ALA A 59 -121.74 -43.95 37.28
C ALA A 59 -122.67 -43.86 38.51
N VAL A 60 -123.95 -44.20 38.30
CA VAL A 60 -125.02 -44.39 39.31
C VAL A 60 -125.58 -43.06 39.88
N PRO A 61 -126.88 -42.94 40.23
CA PRO A 61 -127.99 -43.92 40.15
C PRO A 61 -129.11 -43.54 39.16
N SER A 62 -129.96 -44.54 38.85
CA SER A 62 -131.33 -44.32 38.38
C SER A 62 -132.29 -44.49 39.56
N GLY A 63 -133.24 -43.56 39.74
CA GLY A 63 -134.24 -43.59 40.81
C GLY A 63 -135.65 -43.72 40.24
N SER A 64 -136.32 -44.85 40.50
CA SER A 64 -137.71 -45.08 40.07
C SER A 64 -138.71 -44.43 41.02
N ALA A 65 -139.66 -43.66 40.48
CA ALA A 65 -140.81 -43.12 41.19
C ALA A 65 -142.11 -43.89 40.83
N PRO A 66 -143.09 -44.01 41.75
CA PRO A 66 -144.23 -44.91 41.56
C PRO A 66 -145.35 -44.32 40.69
N ALA A 67 -146.12 -45.20 40.05
CA ALA A 67 -147.35 -44.82 39.36
C ALA A 67 -148.43 -44.36 40.37
N ARG A 68 -149.06 -43.22 40.10
CA ARG A 68 -150.27 -42.79 40.82
C ARG A 68 -151.51 -43.38 40.16
N ALA A 69 -152.35 -44.05 40.95
CA ALA A 69 -153.74 -44.28 40.58
C ALA A 69 -154.50 -42.93 40.53
N LYS A 70 -155.61 -42.88 39.77
CA LYS A 70 -156.51 -41.73 39.75
C LYS A 70 -157.61 -41.95 40.78
N ASP A 71 -157.75 -41.02 41.72
CA ASP A 71 -158.90 -40.99 42.64
C ASP A 71 -160.15 -40.50 41.89
N GLU A 72 -160.95 -41.43 41.36
CA GLU A 72 -162.29 -41.11 40.88
C GLU A 72 -163.25 -40.96 42.08
N ALA A 73 -163.54 -39.72 42.43
CA ALA A 73 -164.40 -39.38 43.57
C ALA A 73 -165.87 -39.74 43.28
N VAL A 74 -166.27 -40.97 43.63
CA VAL A 74 -167.66 -41.41 43.61
C VAL A 74 -168.47 -40.58 44.62
N ALA A 75 -169.39 -39.75 44.11
CA ALA A 75 -170.26 -38.90 44.93
C ALA A 75 -171.13 -39.74 45.88
N ARG A 76 -171.32 -39.26 47.11
CA ARG A 76 -172.11 -39.98 48.12
C ARG A 76 -173.60 -39.73 47.95
N VAL A 77 -174.41 -40.74 48.26
CA VAL A 77 -175.88 -40.60 48.29
C VAL A 77 -176.27 -39.62 49.39
N GLY A 78 -176.61 -38.38 48.99
CA GLY A 78 -177.01 -37.31 49.90
C GLY A 78 -176.55 -35.91 49.50
N ASP A 79 -175.54 -35.77 48.63
CA ASP A 79 -175.14 -34.45 48.11
C ASP A 79 -176.25 -33.79 47.27
N PRO A 80 -176.38 -32.45 47.30
CA PRO A 80 -177.35 -31.70 46.49
C PRO A 80 -176.89 -31.64 45.03
N VAL A 81 -176.98 -32.78 44.34
CA VAL A 81 -176.82 -32.89 42.89
C VAL A 81 -177.74 -31.87 42.22
N ALA A 82 -177.16 -30.87 41.57
CA ALA A 82 -177.95 -29.94 40.76
C ALA A 82 -178.57 -30.73 39.60
N VAL A 83 -179.90 -30.86 39.59
CA VAL A 83 -180.61 -31.58 38.53
C VAL A 83 -181.05 -30.57 37.47
N TRP A 84 -180.48 -30.67 36.27
CA TRP A 84 -180.85 -29.80 35.14
C TRP A 84 -181.71 -30.57 34.14
N PRO A 85 -182.74 -29.95 33.53
CA PRO A 85 -183.49 -30.59 32.46
C PRO A 85 -182.60 -30.81 31.23
N CYS A 86 -182.63 -32.03 30.67
CA CYS A 86 -181.88 -32.38 29.46
C CYS A 86 -182.24 -31.43 28.31
N ALA A 87 -181.23 -30.84 27.67
CA ALA A 87 -181.40 -29.83 26.62
C ALA A 87 -182.03 -30.35 25.31
N ASN A 88 -182.44 -31.64 25.24
CA ASN A 88 -183.19 -32.23 24.14
C ASN A 88 -184.62 -32.66 24.54
N CYS A 89 -184.76 -33.35 25.68
CA CYS A 89 -186.02 -34.02 26.08
C CYS A 89 -186.58 -33.56 27.43
N GLY A 90 -185.97 -32.58 28.10
CA GLY A 90 -186.40 -32.07 29.40
C GLY A 90 -186.17 -33.00 30.60
N ARG A 91 -185.85 -34.29 30.39
CA ARG A 91 -185.66 -35.28 31.45
C ARG A 91 -184.56 -34.83 32.44
N PRO A 92 -184.76 -34.97 33.77
CA PRO A 92 -183.76 -34.56 34.77
C PRO A 92 -182.40 -35.26 34.58
N VAL A 93 -181.33 -34.47 34.49
CA VAL A 93 -179.93 -34.91 34.36
C VAL A 93 -179.15 -34.54 35.63
N PRO A 94 -178.55 -35.52 36.33
CA PRO A 94 -177.60 -35.29 37.42
C PRO A 94 -176.35 -34.51 36.97
N GLN A 95 -176.01 -33.41 37.64
CA GLN A 95 -174.69 -32.77 37.47
C GLN A 95 -173.65 -33.37 38.43
N PRO A 96 -172.44 -33.76 37.95
CA PRO A 96 -171.36 -34.20 38.82
C PRO A 96 -170.81 -33.03 39.66
N VAL A 97 -170.79 -33.20 40.98
CA VAL A 97 -170.30 -32.18 41.92
C VAL A 97 -168.79 -31.97 41.76
N GLY A 98 -168.36 -30.71 41.70
CA GLY A 98 -166.94 -30.33 41.59
C GLY A 98 -166.28 -30.52 40.21
N ALA A 99 -166.97 -31.08 39.22
CA ALA A 99 -166.44 -31.21 37.86
C ALA A 99 -166.57 -29.91 37.06
N VAL A 100 -165.56 -29.58 36.24
CA VAL A 100 -165.51 -28.35 35.42
C VAL A 100 -166.50 -28.40 34.23
N ARG A 101 -166.95 -29.60 33.81
CA ARG A 101 -167.86 -29.78 32.67
C ARG A 101 -169.30 -30.04 33.12
N VAL A 102 -170.24 -29.26 32.59
CA VAL A 102 -171.69 -29.43 32.82
C VAL A 102 -172.27 -30.46 31.83
N VAL A 103 -172.92 -31.50 32.35
CA VAL A 103 -173.55 -32.59 31.58
C VAL A 103 -174.89 -32.11 31.03
N ARG A 104 -174.91 -31.63 29.76
CA ARG A 104 -176.09 -30.98 29.16
C ARG A 104 -177.20 -31.92 28.65
N TYR A 105 -176.94 -33.22 28.54
CA TYR A 105 -177.88 -34.20 27.99
C TYR A 105 -177.92 -35.47 28.85
N CYS A 106 -179.07 -36.13 28.93
CA CYS A 106 -179.18 -37.44 29.56
C CYS A 106 -178.37 -38.48 28.75
N GLN A 107 -177.68 -39.38 29.46
CA GLN A 107 -176.92 -40.48 28.85
C GLN A 107 -177.81 -41.68 28.47
N ASP A 108 -179.09 -41.67 28.86
CA ASP A 108 -180.11 -42.66 28.49
C ASP A 108 -180.09 -42.95 26.97
N ASN A 109 -180.23 -44.24 26.61
CA ASN A 109 -180.09 -44.75 25.24
C ASN A 109 -178.74 -44.38 24.60
N ASP A 110 -177.64 -44.65 25.30
CA ASP A 110 -176.26 -44.40 24.87
C ASP A 110 -176.00 -42.96 24.40
N GLY A 111 -176.61 -41.98 25.07
CA GLY A 111 -176.53 -40.57 24.68
C GLY A 111 -177.33 -40.22 23.42
N ALA A 112 -178.41 -40.97 23.10
CA ALA A 112 -179.27 -40.67 21.95
C ALA A 112 -179.81 -39.23 21.98
N CYS A 113 -180.12 -38.65 23.16
CA CYS A 113 -180.53 -37.25 23.26
C CYS A 113 -179.42 -36.24 22.91
N ALA A 114 -178.13 -36.59 23.10
CA ALA A 114 -177.02 -35.77 22.64
C ALA A 114 -176.83 -35.88 21.11
N ARG A 115 -177.00 -37.09 20.54
CA ARG A 115 -176.99 -37.31 19.08
C ARG A 115 -178.15 -36.62 18.39
N GLU A 116 -179.39 -36.83 18.83
CA GLU A 116 -180.58 -36.22 18.23
C GLU A 116 -180.55 -34.69 18.33
N ALA A 117 -180.05 -34.13 19.44
CA ALA A 117 -179.82 -32.69 19.55
C ALA A 117 -178.71 -32.18 18.63
N ARG A 118 -177.66 -32.98 18.40
CA ARG A 118 -176.64 -32.68 17.37
C ARG A 118 -177.30 -32.72 15.99
N GLU A 119 -177.90 -33.83 15.57
CA GLU A 119 -178.62 -33.96 14.28
C GLU A 119 -179.69 -32.89 14.04
N ARG A 120 -180.43 -32.47 15.09
CA ARG A 120 -181.41 -31.38 15.02
C ARG A 120 -180.74 -30.02 14.79
N ARG A 121 -179.51 -29.82 15.29
CA ARG A 121 -178.65 -28.68 14.93
C ARG A 121 -178.01 -28.84 13.55
N GLU A 122 -177.60 -30.04 13.14
CA GLU A 122 -177.00 -30.27 11.81
C GLU A 122 -178.03 -30.03 10.70
N ARG A 123 -179.27 -30.51 10.87
CA ARG A 123 -180.43 -30.15 10.02
C ARG A 123 -180.83 -28.67 10.10
N GLY A 124 -180.35 -27.95 11.11
CA GLY A 124 -180.49 -26.50 11.24
C GLY A 124 -179.26 -25.70 10.77
N ARG A 125 -178.15 -26.37 10.42
CA ARG A 125 -176.88 -25.76 9.99
C ARG A 125 -177.02 -25.18 8.58
N ASP A 126 -177.74 -25.89 7.72
CA ASP A 126 -178.06 -25.49 6.34
C ASP A 126 -179.33 -24.61 6.23
N ALA A 127 -179.99 -24.30 7.36
CA ALA A 127 -181.22 -23.51 7.38
C ALA A 127 -180.90 -21.99 7.31
N PRO A 128 -181.39 -21.26 6.30
CA PRO A 128 -181.03 -19.86 6.09
C PRO A 128 -181.59 -18.94 7.18
N GLY A 129 -180.70 -18.21 7.85
CA GLY A 129 -181.05 -17.19 8.84
C GLY A 129 -180.43 -17.43 10.23
N LEU A 130 -181.11 -16.93 11.26
CA LEU A 130 -180.58 -16.85 12.63
C LEU A 130 -180.24 -18.23 13.23
N THR A 131 -180.93 -19.30 12.80
CA THR A 131 -180.72 -20.67 13.28
C THR A 131 -179.33 -21.21 12.92
N GLY A 132 -178.88 -21.01 11.69
CA GLY A 132 -177.53 -21.42 11.25
C GLY A 132 -176.44 -20.60 11.95
N GLN A 133 -176.69 -19.31 12.18
CA GLN A 133 -175.76 -18.45 12.94
C GLN A 133 -175.62 -18.92 14.40
N VAL A 134 -176.73 -19.25 15.08
CA VAL A 134 -176.68 -19.81 16.44
C VAL A 134 -175.92 -21.15 16.44
N ALA A 135 -176.17 -22.04 15.48
CA ALA A 135 -175.42 -23.29 15.37
C ALA A 135 -173.90 -23.06 15.23
N ALA A 136 -173.47 -22.12 14.38
CA ALA A 136 -172.07 -21.75 14.22
C ALA A 136 -171.44 -21.16 15.50
N THR A 137 -172.18 -20.36 16.28
CA THR A 137 -171.68 -19.86 17.57
C THR A 137 -171.45 -20.99 18.59
N TRP A 138 -172.27 -22.04 18.59
CA TRP A 138 -172.04 -23.21 19.46
C TRP A 138 -170.80 -24.02 19.06
N GLU A 139 -170.47 -24.14 17.78
CA GLU A 139 -169.22 -24.77 17.34
C GLU A 139 -167.99 -23.94 17.71
N MET A 140 -168.10 -22.61 17.70
CA MET A 140 -167.05 -21.73 18.23
C MET A 140 -166.87 -21.93 19.75
N VAL A 141 -167.94 -22.15 20.51
CA VAL A 141 -167.87 -22.49 21.94
C VAL A 141 -167.24 -23.88 22.16
N GLU A 142 -167.65 -24.94 21.44
CA GLU A 142 -167.01 -26.27 21.55
C GLU A 142 -165.51 -26.22 21.20
N ARG A 143 -165.10 -25.32 20.29
CA ARG A 143 -163.69 -25.08 19.95
C ARG A 143 -162.95 -24.33 21.07
N LEU A 144 -163.58 -23.31 21.66
CA LEU A 144 -163.02 -22.54 22.78
C LEU A 144 -162.85 -23.41 24.04
N GLU A 145 -163.86 -24.23 24.37
CA GLU A 145 -163.78 -25.22 25.46
C GLU A 145 -162.60 -26.19 25.22
N ARG A 146 -162.42 -26.72 24.01
CA ARG A 146 -161.28 -27.60 23.68
C ARG A 146 -159.92 -26.91 23.75
N THR A 147 -159.83 -25.62 23.42
CA THR A 147 -158.58 -24.87 23.64
C THR A 147 -158.34 -24.57 25.12
N ALA A 148 -159.38 -24.34 25.91
CA ALA A 148 -159.27 -24.16 27.36
C ALA A 148 -158.84 -25.46 28.05
N ASP A 149 -159.32 -26.63 27.58
CA ASP A 149 -158.86 -27.94 28.04
C ASP A 149 -157.36 -28.14 27.83
N LEU A 150 -156.85 -27.86 26.61
CA LEU A 150 -155.43 -28.00 26.28
C LEU A 150 -154.55 -27.02 27.07
N LEU A 151 -155.02 -25.80 27.31
CA LEU A 151 -154.36 -24.82 28.16
C LEU A 151 -154.37 -25.22 29.64
N ALA A 152 -155.48 -25.79 30.13
CA ALA A 152 -155.57 -26.32 31.49
C ALA A 152 -154.65 -27.53 31.69
N GLU A 153 -154.52 -28.41 30.69
CA GLU A 153 -153.61 -29.55 30.74
C GLU A 153 -152.13 -29.11 30.62
N SER A 154 -151.78 -28.16 29.75
CA SER A 154 -150.41 -27.63 29.69
C SER A 154 -150.02 -26.91 30.97
N LEU A 155 -150.90 -26.04 31.51
CA LEU A 155 -150.69 -25.39 32.81
C LEU A 155 -150.58 -26.41 33.94
N THR A 156 -151.39 -27.48 33.92
CA THR A 156 -151.29 -28.55 34.93
C THR A 156 -149.97 -29.32 34.79
N GLN A 157 -149.48 -29.57 33.58
CA GLN A 157 -148.19 -30.24 33.36
C GLN A 157 -147.02 -29.36 33.82
N GLU A 158 -147.02 -28.06 33.51
CA GLU A 158 -145.95 -27.12 33.86
C GLU A 158 -145.96 -26.74 35.35
N LEU A 159 -147.13 -26.46 35.94
CA LEU A 159 -147.29 -26.08 37.35
C LEU A 159 -147.43 -27.29 38.31
N SER A 160 -147.46 -28.52 37.79
CA SER A 160 -147.32 -29.71 38.64
C SER A 160 -145.97 -29.69 39.36
N VAL A 161 -145.91 -30.30 40.54
CA VAL A 161 -144.66 -30.44 41.31
C VAL A 161 -143.54 -31.05 40.44
N ALA A 162 -143.85 -32.07 39.63
CA ALA A 162 -142.91 -32.70 38.71
C ALA A 162 -142.49 -31.80 37.51
N GLY A 163 -143.37 -30.89 37.06
CA GLY A 163 -143.04 -29.88 36.03
C GLY A 163 -142.09 -28.82 36.58
N VAL A 164 -142.39 -28.30 37.77
CA VAL A 164 -141.55 -27.34 38.50
C VAL A 164 -140.20 -27.96 38.87
N GLU A 165 -140.18 -29.20 39.38
CA GLU A 165 -138.95 -29.95 39.65
C GLU A 165 -138.12 -30.18 38.37
N ARG A 166 -138.75 -30.45 37.22
CA ARG A 166 -138.05 -30.56 35.93
C ARG A 166 -137.41 -29.23 35.54
N ARG A 167 -138.13 -28.09 35.61
CA ARG A 167 -137.54 -26.78 35.26
C ARG A 167 -136.48 -26.35 36.27
N ILE A 168 -136.60 -26.70 37.55
CA ILE A 168 -135.56 -26.50 38.57
C ILE A 168 -134.32 -27.36 38.27
N ALA A 169 -134.50 -28.63 37.86
CA ALA A 169 -133.39 -29.49 37.46
C ALA A 169 -132.71 -29.00 36.18
N GLU A 170 -133.48 -28.48 35.22
CA GLU A 170 -132.99 -27.88 33.98
C GLU A 170 -132.18 -26.60 34.27
N VAL A 171 -132.72 -25.66 35.05
CA VAL A 171 -132.01 -24.44 35.47
C VAL A 171 -130.77 -24.75 36.32
N ARG A 172 -130.81 -25.79 37.17
CA ARG A 172 -129.61 -26.28 37.88
C ARG A 172 -128.57 -26.85 36.93
N ALA A 173 -128.99 -27.53 35.85
CA ALA A 173 -128.09 -28.04 34.83
C ALA A 173 -127.55 -26.91 33.91
N GLU A 174 -128.35 -25.88 33.63
CA GLU A 174 -127.91 -24.63 32.96
C GLU A 174 -126.82 -23.95 33.81
N ALA A 175 -127.11 -23.64 35.07
CA ALA A 175 -126.15 -23.03 36.00
C ALA A 175 -124.89 -23.88 36.25
N ALA A 176 -125.01 -25.21 36.27
CA ALA A 176 -123.87 -26.11 36.38
C ALA A 176 -122.99 -26.11 35.12
N ARG A 177 -123.59 -25.98 33.92
CA ARG A 177 -122.84 -25.79 32.65
C ARG A 177 -122.14 -24.44 32.64
N GLU A 178 -122.83 -23.37 33.01
CA GLU A 178 -122.24 -22.02 33.10
C GLU A 178 -121.07 -21.96 34.09
N LEU A 179 -121.21 -22.57 35.27
CA LEU A 179 -120.12 -22.66 36.24
C LEU A 179 -118.95 -23.50 35.72
N ALA A 180 -119.21 -24.62 35.03
CA ALA A 180 -118.15 -25.44 34.44
C ALA A 180 -117.39 -24.68 33.34
N VAL A 181 -118.10 -23.93 32.48
CA VAL A 181 -117.48 -23.04 31.49
C VAL A 181 -116.63 -21.98 32.19
N ALA A 182 -117.20 -21.23 33.15
CA ALA A 182 -116.50 -20.15 33.86
C ALA A 182 -115.25 -20.64 34.62
N GLN A 183 -115.26 -21.86 35.16
CA GLN A 183 -114.05 -22.45 35.78
C GLN A 183 -113.04 -22.86 34.70
N SER A 184 -113.45 -23.50 33.60
CA SER A 184 -112.55 -23.84 32.49
C SER A 184 -111.89 -22.61 31.85
N GLU A 185 -112.62 -21.49 31.76
CA GLU A 185 -112.11 -20.20 31.29
C GLU A 185 -111.12 -19.57 32.27
N ARG A 186 -111.39 -19.67 33.58
CA ARG A 186 -110.45 -19.25 34.64
C ARG A 186 -109.17 -20.06 34.57
N ASP A 187 -109.24 -21.38 34.52
CA ASP A 187 -108.07 -22.25 34.44
C ASP A 187 -107.28 -22.00 33.15
N ALA A 188 -107.96 -21.75 32.03
CA ALA A 188 -107.35 -21.34 30.77
C ALA A 188 -106.78 -19.91 30.81
N SER A 189 -107.27 -19.01 31.67
CA SER A 189 -106.67 -17.70 31.90
C SER A 189 -105.43 -17.79 32.80
N GLN A 190 -105.46 -18.66 33.82
CA GLN A 190 -104.33 -18.91 34.72
C GLN A 190 -103.15 -19.53 33.97
N ARG A 191 -103.37 -20.60 33.19
CA ARG A 191 -102.32 -21.20 32.36
C ARG A 191 -101.68 -20.19 31.40
N ARG A 192 -102.49 -19.38 30.69
CA ARG A 192 -101.96 -18.31 29.81
C ARG A 192 -101.19 -17.23 30.56
N ALA A 193 -101.54 -16.92 31.80
CA ALA A 193 -100.78 -15.99 32.64
C ALA A 193 -99.46 -16.60 33.13
N GLU A 194 -99.44 -17.88 33.48
CA GLU A 194 -98.23 -18.63 33.85
C GLU A 194 -97.28 -18.79 32.65
N GLU A 195 -97.81 -19.14 31.47
CA GLU A 195 -97.09 -19.21 30.19
C GLU A 195 -96.45 -17.85 29.87
N ALA A 196 -97.23 -16.77 29.87
CA ALA A 196 -96.72 -15.41 29.64
C ALA A 196 -95.67 -14.98 30.69
N TRP A 197 -95.81 -15.40 31.95
CA TRP A 197 -94.80 -15.12 32.98
C TRP A 197 -93.50 -15.90 32.74
N GLN A 198 -93.59 -17.18 32.34
CA GLN A 198 -92.44 -17.98 31.94
C GLN A 198 -91.73 -17.39 30.72
N GLU A 199 -92.48 -16.93 29.71
CA GLU A 199 -91.92 -16.22 28.54
C GLU A 199 -91.20 -14.93 28.93
N VAL A 200 -91.79 -14.11 29.81
CA VAL A 200 -91.15 -12.87 30.31
C VAL A 200 -89.88 -13.18 31.10
N MET A 201 -89.88 -14.21 31.94
CA MET A 201 -88.68 -14.62 32.69
C MET A 201 -87.60 -15.20 31.76
N ALA A 202 -87.97 -15.96 30.73
CA ALA A 202 -87.05 -16.43 29.70
C ALA A 202 -86.52 -15.30 28.81
N ALA A 203 -87.32 -14.26 28.54
CA ALA A 203 -86.89 -13.06 27.82
C ALA A 203 -85.90 -12.23 28.65
N ARG A 204 -86.18 -12.01 29.94
CA ARG A 204 -85.26 -11.35 30.88
C ARG A 204 -83.91 -12.07 30.98
N LYS A 205 -83.92 -13.40 31.16
CA LYS A 205 -82.69 -14.21 31.22
C LYS A 205 -81.87 -14.12 29.93
N ARG A 206 -82.53 -14.04 28.75
CA ARG A 206 -81.84 -13.81 27.47
C ARG A 206 -81.25 -12.41 27.37
N ALA A 207 -81.98 -11.37 27.79
CA ALA A 207 -81.50 -10.00 27.81
C ALA A 207 -80.28 -9.84 28.74
N GLU A 208 -80.36 -10.34 29.98
CA GLU A 208 -79.24 -10.30 30.92
C GLU A 208 -77.99 -11.03 30.39
N ASN A 209 -78.15 -12.13 29.66
CA ASN A 209 -77.02 -12.86 29.08
C ASN A 209 -76.40 -12.07 27.92
N ALA A 210 -77.22 -11.50 27.04
CA ALA A 210 -76.76 -10.62 25.96
C ALA A 210 -76.05 -9.35 26.51
N GLU A 211 -76.51 -8.80 27.64
CA GLU A 211 -75.83 -7.69 28.33
C GLU A 211 -74.47 -8.12 28.90
N LYS A 212 -74.38 -9.31 29.52
CA LYS A 212 -73.11 -9.87 30.03
C LYS A 212 -72.12 -10.18 28.90
N GLU A 213 -72.60 -10.64 27.75
CA GLU A 213 -71.79 -10.87 26.54
C GLU A 213 -71.34 -9.56 25.89
N ALA A 214 -72.23 -8.57 25.75
CA ALA A 214 -71.89 -7.24 25.26
C ALA A 214 -70.93 -6.48 26.19
N ALA A 215 -71.00 -6.71 27.51
CA ALA A 215 -70.04 -6.18 28.47
C ALA A 215 -68.65 -6.80 28.26
N LYS A 216 -68.54 -8.13 28.17
CA LYS A 216 -67.27 -8.82 27.87
C LYS A 216 -66.66 -8.32 26.57
N ALA A 217 -67.43 -8.31 25.48
CA ALA A 217 -66.96 -7.86 24.17
C ALA A 217 -66.45 -6.40 24.18
N ARG A 218 -66.97 -5.53 25.06
CA ARG A 218 -66.46 -4.16 25.26
C ARG A 218 -65.13 -4.13 26.01
N GLU A 219 -64.93 -4.97 27.03
CA GLU A 219 -63.64 -5.09 27.71
C GLU A 219 -62.57 -5.74 26.83
N ASP A 220 -62.94 -6.78 26.07
CA ASP A 220 -62.05 -7.40 25.07
C ASP A 220 -61.65 -6.40 23.98
N ALA A 221 -62.59 -5.56 23.51
CA ALA A 221 -62.30 -4.49 22.56
C ALA A 221 -61.38 -3.41 23.14
N LYS A 222 -61.59 -2.96 24.39
CA LYS A 222 -60.70 -2.02 25.10
C LYS A 222 -59.29 -2.60 25.26
N LEU A 223 -59.18 -3.89 25.58
CA LEU A 223 -57.90 -4.58 25.71
C LEU A 223 -57.20 -4.69 24.34
N ALA A 224 -57.94 -4.94 23.26
CA ALA A 224 -57.41 -4.94 21.90
C ALA A 224 -56.93 -3.56 21.46
N THR A 225 -57.67 -2.47 21.73
CA THR A 225 -57.20 -1.10 21.44
C THR A 225 -56.00 -0.75 22.29
N SER A 226 -56.00 -1.05 23.59
CA SER A 226 -54.85 -0.80 24.48
C SER A 226 -53.58 -1.52 23.99
N LYS A 227 -53.69 -2.78 23.54
CA LYS A 227 -52.57 -3.53 22.94
C LYS A 227 -52.09 -2.91 21.62
N ARG A 228 -53.01 -2.48 20.75
CA ARG A 228 -52.68 -1.79 19.49
C ARG A 228 -51.93 -0.48 19.77
N ASP A 229 -52.43 0.32 20.71
CA ASP A 229 -51.92 1.65 20.99
C ASP A 229 -50.53 1.56 21.66
N ALA A 230 -50.32 0.59 22.54
CA ALA A 230 -48.99 0.26 23.09
C ALA A 230 -48.02 -0.27 22.01
N ALA A 231 -48.50 -1.10 21.07
CA ALA A 231 -47.67 -1.57 19.95
C ALA A 231 -47.31 -0.45 18.97
N GLN A 232 -48.21 0.53 18.76
CA GLN A 232 -47.92 1.72 17.98
C GLN A 232 -46.89 2.61 18.68
N GLN A 233 -47.01 2.84 19.99
CA GLN A 233 -46.00 3.59 20.77
C GLN A 233 -44.62 2.91 20.69
N ALA A 234 -44.54 1.59 20.88
CA ALA A 234 -43.30 0.84 20.73
C ALA A 234 -42.70 0.91 19.31
N TRP A 235 -43.55 0.99 18.27
CA TRP A 235 -43.09 1.20 16.89
C TRP A 235 -42.58 2.63 16.66
N GLU A 236 -43.26 3.65 17.20
CA GLU A 236 -42.84 5.06 17.11
C GLU A 236 -41.53 5.30 17.87
N GLU A 237 -41.35 4.69 19.05
CA GLU A 237 -40.10 4.69 19.81
C GLU A 237 -38.97 3.97 19.04
N ALA A 238 -39.21 2.76 18.53
CA ALA A 238 -38.24 2.03 17.73
C ALA A 238 -37.84 2.79 16.46
N HIS A 239 -38.79 3.50 15.82
CA HIS A 239 -38.52 4.35 14.66
C HIS A 239 -37.65 5.57 15.03
N GLN A 240 -37.92 6.22 16.17
CA GLN A 240 -37.08 7.31 16.68
C GLN A 240 -35.66 6.83 17.02
N ILE A 241 -35.53 5.68 17.68
CA ILE A 241 -34.23 5.06 17.98
C ILE A 241 -33.47 4.72 16.68
N ALA A 242 -34.15 4.20 15.66
CA ALA A 242 -33.55 3.93 14.36
C ALA A 242 -33.08 5.22 13.64
N GLN A 243 -33.88 6.29 13.65
CA GLN A 243 -33.48 7.60 13.12
C GLN A 243 -32.25 8.16 13.88
N GLN A 244 -32.25 8.08 15.20
CA GLN A 244 -31.12 8.51 16.03
C GLN A 244 -29.86 7.70 15.70
N ALA A 245 -29.97 6.37 15.59
CA ALA A 245 -28.85 5.49 15.23
C ALA A 245 -28.27 5.81 13.83
N VAL A 246 -29.13 6.10 12.84
CA VAL A 246 -28.68 6.56 11.51
C VAL A 246 -27.97 7.91 11.60
N SER A 247 -28.51 8.87 12.37
CA SER A 247 -27.85 10.17 12.54
C SER A 247 -26.49 10.07 13.25
N ALA A 248 -26.37 9.20 14.26
CA ALA A 248 -25.13 8.92 14.97
C ALA A 248 -24.11 8.20 14.08
N LYS A 249 -24.55 7.27 13.23
CA LYS A 249 -23.71 6.63 12.22
C LYS A 249 -23.15 7.67 11.24
N LEU A 250 -23.99 8.56 10.68
CA LEU A 250 -23.56 9.60 9.75
C LEU A 250 -22.59 10.60 10.41
N ALA A 251 -22.80 10.94 11.69
CA ALA A 251 -21.85 11.75 12.45
C ALA A 251 -20.49 11.04 12.60
N ALA A 252 -20.49 9.76 12.96
CA ALA A 252 -19.29 8.94 13.09
C ALA A 252 -18.60 8.62 11.75
N GLU A 253 -19.33 8.68 10.63
CA GLU A 253 -18.76 8.67 9.28
C GLU A 253 -18.05 10.00 9.01
N SER A 254 -18.72 11.14 9.22
CA SER A 254 -18.11 12.46 9.02
C SER A 254 -16.86 12.74 9.89
N GLU A 255 -16.76 12.16 11.09
CA GLU A 255 -15.55 12.29 11.91
C GLU A 255 -14.43 11.33 11.45
N ARG A 256 -14.76 10.14 10.93
CA ARG A 256 -13.77 9.28 10.27
C ARG A 256 -13.18 9.94 9.03
N ASP A 257 -14.02 10.61 8.24
CA ASP A 257 -13.57 11.36 7.05
C ASP A 257 -12.65 12.53 7.43
N ARG A 258 -12.95 13.25 8.53
CA ARG A 258 -12.05 14.29 9.09
C ARG A 258 -10.73 13.74 9.61
N ILE A 259 -10.74 12.56 10.24
CA ILE A 259 -9.53 11.90 10.72
C ILE A 259 -8.67 11.45 9.54
N ALA A 260 -9.27 10.84 8.51
CA ALA A 260 -8.57 10.45 7.28
C ALA A 260 -7.99 11.67 6.54
N ALA A 261 -8.72 12.79 6.46
CA ALA A 261 -8.21 14.03 5.89
C ALA A 261 -6.96 14.53 6.65
N ARG A 262 -7.03 14.62 7.99
CA ARG A 262 -5.88 14.98 8.84
C ARG A 262 -4.71 14.01 8.70
N GLU A 263 -4.97 12.71 8.53
CA GLU A 263 -3.92 11.72 8.28
C GLU A 263 -3.22 11.99 6.94
N THR A 264 -3.97 12.29 5.87
CA THR A 264 -3.36 12.67 4.57
C THR A 264 -2.60 14.01 4.64
N GLU A 265 -3.07 14.98 5.41
CA GLU A 265 -2.35 16.25 5.65
C GLU A 265 -1.02 16.00 6.41
N LEU A 266 -1.03 15.15 7.43
CA LEU A 266 0.16 14.79 8.20
C LEU A 266 1.16 13.97 7.38
N LEU A 267 0.69 13.04 6.54
CA LEU A 267 1.54 12.29 5.61
C LEU A 267 2.19 13.23 4.58
N ALA A 268 1.44 14.16 3.98
CA ALA A 268 1.99 15.16 3.07
C ALA A 268 3.02 16.08 3.76
N ALA A 269 2.81 16.45 5.03
CA ALA A 269 3.78 17.22 5.81
C ALA A 269 5.06 16.41 6.13
N LEU A 270 4.94 15.10 6.40
CA LEU A 270 6.08 14.20 6.58
C LEU A 270 6.86 13.98 5.27
N GLU A 271 6.18 13.89 4.13
CA GLU A 271 6.82 13.82 2.81
C GLU A 271 7.53 15.13 2.46
N ASN A 272 6.92 16.28 2.73
CA ASN A 272 7.56 17.60 2.53
C ASN A 272 8.80 17.77 3.42
N THR A 273 8.71 17.50 4.72
CA THR A 273 9.87 17.60 5.62
C THR A 273 10.97 16.59 5.27
N ARG A 274 10.62 15.41 4.74
CA ARG A 274 11.59 14.46 4.17
C ARG A 274 12.27 15.03 2.91
N ALA A 275 11.52 15.69 2.02
CA ALA A 275 12.08 16.35 0.84
C ALA A 275 13.01 17.52 1.22
N GLU A 276 12.64 18.31 2.23
CA GLU A 276 13.48 19.36 2.81
C GLU A 276 14.78 18.80 3.39
N LEU A 277 14.73 17.71 4.16
CA LEU A 277 15.93 17.04 4.68
C LEU A 277 16.85 16.50 3.57
N VAL A 278 16.28 15.92 2.50
CA VAL A 278 17.06 15.48 1.33
C VAL A 278 17.70 16.69 0.62
N ALA A 279 16.97 17.79 0.47
CA ALA A 279 17.50 19.01 -0.14
C ALA A 279 18.58 19.69 0.75
N LEU A 280 18.49 19.58 2.07
CA LEU A 280 19.53 20.04 3.00
C LEU A 280 20.77 19.14 2.97
N HIS A 281 20.61 17.81 2.89
CA HIS A 281 21.73 16.88 2.70
C HIS A 281 22.43 17.08 1.34
N ALA A 282 21.68 17.37 0.27
CA ALA A 282 22.27 17.70 -1.02
C ALA A 282 23.13 18.98 -0.93
N LYS A 283 22.60 20.06 -0.33
CA LYS A 283 23.35 21.31 -0.10
C LYS A 283 24.56 21.13 0.82
N LEU A 284 24.48 20.23 1.80
CA LEU A 284 25.61 19.87 2.67
C LEU A 284 26.71 19.20 1.84
N ALA A 285 26.37 18.18 1.05
CA ALA A 285 27.32 17.47 0.19
C ALA A 285 27.93 18.39 -0.89
N GLU A 286 27.15 19.31 -1.46
CA GLU A 286 27.64 20.36 -2.36
C GLU A 286 28.66 21.25 -1.64
N ALA A 287 28.34 21.74 -0.43
CA ALA A 287 29.26 22.57 0.36
C ALA A 287 30.53 21.82 0.80
N GLU A 288 30.42 20.55 1.20
CA GLU A 288 31.55 19.68 1.51
C GLU A 288 32.44 19.46 0.28
N SER A 289 31.84 19.20 -0.89
CA SER A 289 32.59 19.07 -2.15
C SER A 289 33.29 20.36 -2.57
N ALA A 290 32.68 21.52 -2.34
CA ALA A 290 33.28 22.82 -2.58
C ALA A 290 34.44 23.12 -1.60
N VAL A 291 34.32 22.70 -0.34
CA VAL A 291 35.41 22.79 0.64
C VAL A 291 36.56 21.86 0.29
N GLU A 292 36.30 20.63 -0.19
CA GLU A 292 37.37 19.75 -0.67
C GLU A 292 38.01 20.24 -1.98
N ALA A 293 37.24 20.83 -2.90
CA ALA A 293 37.78 21.51 -4.07
C ALA A 293 38.72 22.65 -3.66
N GLN A 294 38.31 23.52 -2.73
CA GLN A 294 39.16 24.58 -2.18
C GLN A 294 40.40 24.04 -1.45
N ARG A 295 40.30 22.89 -0.76
CA ARG A 295 41.46 22.20 -0.14
C ARG A 295 42.43 21.68 -1.20
N ALA A 296 41.93 21.08 -2.27
CA ALA A 296 42.73 20.59 -3.40
C ALA A 296 43.40 21.75 -4.17
N GLU A 297 42.68 22.83 -4.46
CA GLU A 297 43.23 24.06 -5.04
C GLU A 297 44.30 24.68 -4.15
N ALA A 298 44.06 24.79 -2.84
CA ALA A 298 45.05 25.31 -1.89
C ALA A 298 46.27 24.38 -1.74
N ALA A 299 46.13 23.07 -1.95
CA ALA A 299 47.24 22.13 -1.98
C ALA A 299 48.06 22.25 -3.27
N ALA A 300 47.39 22.33 -4.43
CA ALA A 300 48.03 22.56 -5.73
C ALA A 300 48.74 23.92 -5.78
N ALA A 301 48.15 24.97 -5.19
CA ALA A 301 48.77 26.28 -5.04
C ALA A 301 50.05 26.20 -4.19
N LYS A 302 50.03 25.48 -3.05
CA LYS A 302 51.23 25.25 -2.23
C LYS A 302 52.32 24.48 -3.00
N GLN A 303 51.95 23.42 -3.71
CA GLN A 303 52.87 22.67 -4.57
C GLN A 303 53.49 23.56 -5.64
N SER A 304 52.69 24.36 -6.37
CA SER A 304 53.22 25.30 -7.37
C SER A 304 54.17 26.35 -6.77
N LEU A 305 53.95 26.79 -5.53
CA LEU A 305 54.86 27.68 -4.80
C LEU A 305 56.12 26.96 -4.31
N GLU A 306 56.07 25.64 -4.10
CA GLU A 306 57.24 24.82 -3.78
C GLU A 306 58.05 24.49 -5.03
N ASP A 307 57.40 24.20 -6.16
CA ASP A 307 58.02 24.03 -7.48
C ASP A 307 58.66 25.34 -7.98
N LEU A 308 58.02 26.49 -7.76
CA LEU A 308 58.66 27.79 -8.02
C LEU A 308 59.88 28.03 -7.11
N ARG A 309 59.88 27.53 -5.87
CA ARG A 309 61.05 27.63 -4.96
C ARG A 309 62.16 26.67 -5.36
N THR A 310 61.87 25.45 -5.83
CA THR A 310 62.89 24.53 -6.34
C THR A 310 63.45 25.03 -7.66
N ALA A 311 62.62 25.46 -8.61
CA ALA A 311 63.06 26.09 -9.86
C ALA A 311 63.92 27.35 -9.62
N MET A 312 63.56 28.20 -8.64
CA MET A 312 64.41 29.32 -8.23
C MET A 312 65.77 28.86 -7.69
N ARG A 313 65.79 27.88 -6.77
CA ARG A 313 67.05 27.30 -6.23
C ARG A 313 67.90 26.65 -7.32
N ASP A 314 67.28 25.95 -8.27
CA ASP A 314 67.99 25.33 -9.39
C ASP A 314 68.52 26.36 -10.37
N SER A 315 67.77 27.45 -10.63
CA SER A 315 68.28 28.58 -11.42
C SER A 315 69.45 29.28 -10.74
N GLU A 316 69.42 29.41 -9.41
CA GLU A 316 70.53 29.96 -8.64
C GLU A 316 71.73 28.99 -8.59
N ALA A 317 71.50 27.68 -8.44
CA ALA A 317 72.55 26.67 -8.51
C ALA A 317 73.16 26.59 -9.92
N GLN A 318 72.37 26.76 -10.98
CA GLN A 318 72.87 26.92 -12.35
C GLN A 318 73.69 28.20 -12.50
N ARG A 319 73.25 29.33 -11.93
CA ARG A 319 74.01 30.59 -11.91
C ARG A 319 75.33 30.45 -11.15
N GLN A 320 75.34 29.75 -10.01
CA GLN A 320 76.56 29.45 -9.24
C GLN A 320 77.50 28.51 -10.01
N ARG A 321 76.98 27.46 -10.67
CA ARG A 321 77.78 26.57 -11.53
C ARG A 321 78.37 27.32 -12.73
N ALA A 322 77.60 28.21 -13.36
CA ALA A 322 78.08 29.06 -14.45
C ALA A 322 79.15 30.06 -13.97
N MET A 323 78.98 30.66 -12.79
CA MET A 323 79.98 31.55 -12.18
C MET A 323 81.26 30.80 -11.80
N GLN A 324 81.16 29.57 -11.28
CA GLN A 324 82.31 28.70 -11.02
C GLN A 324 83.00 28.26 -12.31
N ALA A 325 82.26 28.00 -13.39
CA ALA A 325 82.81 27.68 -14.70
C ALA A 325 83.53 28.90 -15.32
N ALA A 326 82.97 30.10 -15.19
CA ALA A 326 83.63 31.35 -15.60
C ALA A 326 84.92 31.58 -14.81
N ALA A 327 84.89 31.46 -13.48
CA ALA A 327 86.08 31.59 -12.64
C ALA A 327 87.17 30.55 -12.94
N LYS A 328 86.77 29.31 -13.31
CA LYS A 328 87.72 28.29 -13.81
C LYS A 328 88.32 28.68 -15.16
N ALA A 329 87.50 29.11 -16.12
CA ALA A 329 87.99 29.58 -17.42
C ALA A 329 88.89 30.82 -17.31
N GLU A 330 88.65 31.71 -16.34
CA GLU A 330 89.53 32.83 -16.01
C GLU A 330 90.84 32.38 -15.36
N ALA A 331 90.81 31.39 -14.46
CA ALA A 331 92.01 30.78 -13.91
C ALA A 331 92.84 30.03 -14.97
N GLU A 332 92.19 29.34 -15.91
CA GLU A 332 92.82 28.67 -17.06
C GLU A 332 93.45 29.69 -18.02
N ARG A 333 92.76 30.80 -18.33
CA ARG A 333 93.33 31.93 -19.10
C ARG A 333 94.53 32.54 -18.38
N ALA A 334 94.45 32.74 -17.07
CA ALA A 334 95.56 33.27 -16.27
C ALA A 334 96.76 32.29 -16.18
N ALA A 335 96.52 30.98 -16.23
CA ALA A 335 97.57 29.96 -16.32
C ALA A 335 98.20 29.93 -17.72
N ALA A 336 97.40 30.03 -18.78
CA ALA A 336 97.89 30.10 -20.17
C ALA A 336 98.76 31.35 -20.41
N LEU A 337 98.38 32.50 -19.87
CA LEU A 337 99.17 33.73 -19.94
C LEU A 337 100.51 33.61 -19.17
N ARG A 338 100.54 32.92 -18.02
CA ARG A 338 101.80 32.62 -17.32
C ARG A 338 102.70 31.73 -18.16
N ALA A 339 102.16 30.63 -18.69
CA ALA A 339 102.90 29.71 -19.55
C ALA A 339 103.46 30.39 -20.82
N GLN A 340 102.72 31.34 -21.41
CA GLN A 340 103.24 32.19 -22.49
C GLN A 340 104.41 33.06 -22.02
N SER A 341 104.27 33.79 -20.90
CA SER A 341 105.37 34.62 -20.37
C SER A 341 106.61 33.82 -19.95
N GLU A 342 106.44 32.58 -19.48
CA GLU A 342 107.53 31.66 -19.14
C GLU A 342 108.27 31.15 -20.39
N ALA A 343 107.53 30.82 -21.45
CA ALA A 343 108.07 30.43 -22.74
C ALA A 343 108.78 31.60 -23.46
N GLU A 344 108.21 32.81 -23.44
CA GLU A 344 108.86 34.02 -23.96
C GLU A 344 110.18 34.32 -23.21
N ALA A 345 110.17 34.20 -21.88
CA ALA A 345 111.39 34.32 -21.09
C ALA A 345 112.42 33.21 -21.43
N GLU A 346 111.99 32.00 -21.77
CA GLU A 346 112.89 30.92 -22.23
C GLU A 346 113.48 31.21 -23.62
N VAL A 347 112.70 31.74 -24.57
CA VAL A 347 113.20 32.19 -25.88
C VAL A 347 114.22 33.32 -25.73
N VAL A 348 113.98 34.30 -24.85
CA VAL A 348 114.96 35.37 -24.55
C VAL A 348 116.26 34.79 -23.97
N ARG A 349 116.17 33.83 -23.05
CA ARG A 349 117.34 33.13 -22.48
C ARG A 349 118.09 32.27 -23.50
N ALA A 350 117.40 31.70 -24.49
CA ALA A 350 118.03 30.96 -25.59
C ALA A 350 118.78 31.91 -26.54
N ASN A 351 118.16 33.03 -26.92
CA ASN A 351 118.77 34.03 -27.81
C ASN A 351 120.03 34.66 -27.19
N ALA A 352 120.01 34.98 -25.88
CA ALA A 352 121.19 35.51 -25.18
C ALA A 352 122.40 34.56 -25.27
N ARG A 353 122.19 33.25 -25.07
CA ARG A 353 123.24 32.22 -25.22
C ARG A 353 123.76 32.10 -26.65
N ALA A 354 122.88 32.28 -27.65
CA ALA A 354 123.29 32.24 -29.05
C ALA A 354 124.17 33.45 -29.42
N GLU A 355 123.86 34.65 -28.92
CA GLU A 355 124.75 35.82 -29.10
C GLU A 355 126.10 35.65 -28.40
N GLU A 356 126.11 35.06 -27.21
CA GLU A 356 127.33 34.84 -26.41
C GLU A 356 128.28 33.88 -27.13
N ALA A 357 127.77 32.75 -27.64
CA ALA A 357 128.53 31.82 -28.47
C ALA A 357 129.06 32.43 -29.79
N VAL A 358 128.35 33.41 -30.38
CA VAL A 358 128.84 34.16 -31.54
C VAL A 358 130.00 35.08 -31.17
N LYS A 359 129.91 35.76 -30.01
CA LYS A 359 130.99 36.63 -29.50
C LYS A 359 132.25 35.82 -29.18
N GLU A 360 132.11 34.63 -28.58
CA GLU A 360 133.23 33.70 -28.35
C GLU A 360 133.88 33.21 -29.66
N ARG A 361 133.07 32.79 -30.65
CA ARG A 361 133.55 32.38 -31.98
C ARG A 361 134.39 33.48 -32.65
N ASP A 362 133.90 34.72 -32.62
CA ASP A 362 134.56 35.82 -33.31
C ASP A 362 135.82 36.31 -32.59
N ALA A 363 135.86 36.20 -31.26
CA ALA A 363 137.09 36.37 -30.47
C ALA A 363 138.15 35.29 -30.80
N ALA A 364 137.75 34.02 -30.90
CA ALA A 364 138.65 32.93 -31.29
C ALA A 364 139.19 33.09 -32.72
N LEU A 365 138.36 33.56 -33.66
CA LEU A 365 138.79 33.88 -35.03
C LEU A 365 139.75 35.07 -35.10
N ALA A 366 139.62 36.06 -34.21
CA ALA A 366 140.58 37.16 -34.10
C ALA A 366 141.94 36.67 -33.57
N GLN A 367 141.94 35.86 -32.50
CA GLN A 367 143.16 35.26 -31.93
C GLN A 367 143.90 34.37 -32.94
N ALA A 368 143.17 33.55 -33.72
CA ALA A 368 143.77 32.70 -34.75
C ALA A 368 144.42 33.51 -35.89
N ARG A 369 143.84 34.64 -36.29
CA ARG A 369 144.43 35.58 -37.26
C ARG A 369 145.68 36.28 -36.72
N GLN A 370 145.68 36.64 -35.44
CA GLN A 370 146.85 37.25 -34.82
C GLN A 370 148.02 36.25 -34.74
N ALA A 371 147.77 35.02 -34.28
CA ALA A 371 148.79 33.97 -34.21
C ALA A 371 149.36 33.58 -35.59
N THR A 372 148.59 33.68 -36.67
CA THR A 372 149.12 33.47 -38.04
C THR A 372 149.99 34.62 -38.51
N ALA A 373 149.64 35.88 -38.21
CA ALA A 373 150.49 37.04 -38.53
C ALA A 373 151.83 36.99 -37.77
N GLU A 374 151.82 36.68 -36.48
CA GLU A 374 153.02 36.54 -35.65
C GLU A 374 153.94 35.42 -36.17
N ARG A 375 153.37 34.28 -36.60
CA ARG A 375 154.12 33.18 -37.22
C ARG A 375 154.79 33.60 -38.53
N ASP A 376 154.08 34.34 -39.38
CA ASP A 376 154.58 34.72 -40.70
C ASP A 376 155.64 35.83 -40.61
N GLU A 377 155.54 36.73 -39.64
CA GLU A 377 156.59 37.69 -39.29
C GLU A 377 157.87 36.99 -38.77
N LEU A 378 157.73 35.94 -37.96
CA LEU A 378 158.85 35.11 -37.53
C LEU A 378 159.49 34.33 -38.70
N ALA A 379 158.68 33.82 -39.64
CA ALA A 379 159.17 33.15 -40.83
C ALA A 379 159.96 34.08 -41.76
N ALA A 380 159.57 35.35 -41.89
CA ALA A 380 160.35 36.36 -42.60
C ALA A 380 161.74 36.57 -41.96
N LYS A 381 161.78 36.80 -40.64
CA LYS A 381 163.03 37.02 -39.88
C LYS A 381 164.01 35.86 -39.99
N VAL A 382 163.53 34.61 -40.00
CA VAL A 382 164.37 33.42 -40.20
C VAL A 382 164.93 33.35 -41.62
N ASN A 383 164.15 33.73 -42.65
CA ASN A 383 164.64 33.79 -44.03
C ASN A 383 165.70 34.88 -44.23
N ASP A 384 165.54 36.05 -43.60
CA ASP A 384 166.54 37.12 -43.63
C ASP A 384 167.86 36.69 -42.98
N GLN A 385 167.81 36.06 -41.81
CA GLN A 385 168.99 35.47 -41.16
C GLN A 385 169.64 34.39 -42.04
N ALA A 386 168.85 33.55 -42.71
CA ALA A 386 169.36 32.55 -43.65
C ALA A 386 169.94 33.15 -44.94
N MET A 387 169.58 34.38 -45.33
CA MET A 387 170.25 35.12 -46.41
C MET A 387 171.56 35.75 -45.91
N GLN A 388 171.54 36.40 -44.74
CA GLN A 388 172.74 36.99 -44.12
C GLN A 388 173.84 35.96 -43.88
N LEU A 389 173.50 34.76 -43.37
CA LEU A 389 174.45 33.67 -43.17
C LEU A 389 175.09 33.16 -44.48
N ARG A 390 174.31 33.07 -45.57
CA ARG A 390 174.85 32.72 -46.91
C ARG A 390 175.77 33.81 -47.45
N GLN A 391 175.43 35.08 -47.24
CA GLN A 391 176.25 36.21 -47.68
C GLN A 391 177.57 36.29 -46.89
N LEU A 392 177.54 36.01 -45.58
CA LEU A 392 178.75 35.86 -44.77
C LEU A 392 179.62 34.69 -45.25
N ALA A 393 179.02 33.50 -45.46
CA ALA A 393 179.73 32.31 -45.92
C ALA A 393 180.41 32.53 -47.28
N GLN A 394 179.75 33.22 -48.22
CA GLN A 394 180.36 33.62 -49.50
C GLN A 394 181.57 34.55 -49.26
N SER A 395 181.43 35.59 -48.45
CA SER A 395 182.53 36.52 -48.17
C SER A 395 183.76 35.84 -47.52
N VAL A 396 183.55 34.79 -46.73
CA VAL A 396 184.62 33.97 -46.15
C VAL A 396 185.28 33.09 -47.23
N ALA A 397 184.50 32.51 -48.14
CA ALA A 397 185.05 31.75 -49.27
C ALA A 397 185.88 32.63 -50.21
N ASP A 398 185.39 33.84 -50.52
CA ASP A 398 186.08 34.82 -51.36
C ASP A 398 187.41 35.28 -50.72
N GLN A 399 187.41 35.52 -49.39
CA GLN A 399 188.63 35.82 -48.63
C GLN A 399 189.61 34.65 -48.60
N GLN A 400 189.13 33.41 -48.47
CA GLN A 400 189.99 32.22 -48.51
C GLN A 400 190.61 32.01 -49.89
N ALA A 401 189.87 32.25 -50.98
CA ALA A 401 190.40 32.22 -52.34
C ALA A 401 191.47 33.30 -52.57
N ALA A 402 191.23 34.53 -52.09
CA ALA A 402 192.22 35.61 -52.17
C ALA A 402 193.51 35.31 -51.37
N LEU A 403 193.38 34.71 -50.18
CA LEU A 403 194.54 34.27 -49.37
C LEU A 403 195.30 33.10 -50.01
N ALA A 404 194.63 32.21 -50.74
CA ALA A 404 195.29 31.15 -51.50
C ALA A 404 196.11 31.72 -52.66
N ALA A 405 195.52 32.61 -53.47
CA ALA A 405 196.22 33.29 -54.58
C ALA A 405 197.47 34.05 -54.08
N LEU A 406 197.34 34.84 -53.01
CA LEU A 406 198.47 35.57 -52.41
C LEU A 406 199.55 34.63 -51.82
N ALA A 407 199.21 33.39 -51.44
CA ALA A 407 200.18 32.41 -51.00
C ALA A 407 200.97 31.80 -52.18
N GLU A 408 200.29 31.51 -53.30
CA GLU A 408 200.92 31.04 -54.54
C GLU A 408 201.84 32.11 -55.14
N GLU A 409 201.39 33.37 -55.22
CA GLU A 409 202.21 34.51 -55.66
C GLU A 409 203.46 34.70 -54.79
N ARG A 410 203.31 34.61 -53.46
CA ARG A 410 204.42 34.71 -52.50
C ARG A 410 205.46 33.60 -52.71
N ASP A 411 205.01 32.36 -52.91
CA ASP A 411 205.92 31.23 -52.99
C ASP A 411 206.55 31.10 -54.40
N ALA A 412 205.90 31.60 -55.45
CA ALA A 412 206.53 31.89 -56.73
C ALA A 412 207.64 32.94 -56.58
N ALA A 413 207.35 34.09 -55.98
CA ALA A 413 208.34 35.16 -55.76
C ALA A 413 209.54 34.70 -54.90
N ARG A 414 209.32 33.83 -53.91
CA ARG A 414 210.41 33.19 -53.12
C ARG A 414 211.24 32.23 -53.97
N ALA A 415 210.61 31.41 -54.80
CA ALA A 415 211.31 30.52 -55.71
C ALA A 415 212.15 31.27 -56.75
N GLU A 416 211.84 32.52 -57.07
CA GLU A 416 212.65 33.40 -57.93
C GLU A 416 213.76 34.12 -57.16
N ALA A 417 213.49 34.67 -55.98
CA ALA A 417 214.49 35.32 -55.13
C ALA A 417 215.65 34.37 -54.75
N ASP A 418 215.36 33.12 -54.40
CA ASP A 418 216.38 32.13 -54.07
C ASP A 418 217.00 31.44 -55.31
N ARG A 419 216.51 31.73 -56.53
CA ARG A 419 217.27 31.46 -57.77
C ARG A 419 218.28 32.57 -58.04
N ALA A 420 217.90 33.83 -57.86
CA ALA A 420 218.79 34.98 -58.01
C ALA A 420 219.98 34.96 -57.01
N ARG A 421 219.73 34.63 -55.73
CA ARG A 421 220.81 34.52 -54.72
C ARG A 421 221.90 33.51 -55.10
N ARG A 422 221.49 32.29 -55.48
CA ARG A 422 222.42 31.22 -55.89
C ARG A 422 223.25 31.56 -57.14
N GLN A 423 222.82 32.52 -57.96
CA GLN A 423 223.60 33.03 -59.08
C GLN A 423 224.63 34.11 -58.67
N ILE A 424 224.34 34.90 -57.63
CA ILE A 424 225.25 35.94 -57.11
C ILE A 424 226.37 35.30 -56.26
N ASP A 425 226.03 34.33 -55.42
CA ASP A 425 227.01 33.67 -54.54
C ASP A 425 228.09 32.91 -55.34
N GLN A 426 227.72 32.33 -56.50
CA GLN A 426 228.64 31.64 -57.41
C GLN A 426 229.63 32.56 -58.14
N LEU A 427 229.36 33.87 -58.20
CA LEU A 427 230.13 34.84 -58.97
C LEU A 427 231.10 35.68 -58.13
N THR A 428 230.94 35.71 -56.80
CA THR A 428 231.48 36.82 -55.99
C THR A 428 232.77 36.50 -55.22
N GLN A 429 232.95 35.29 -54.66
CA GLN A 429 233.98 35.05 -53.62
C GLN A 429 234.92 33.86 -53.86
N GLY A 430 235.33 33.64 -55.11
CA GLY A 430 236.41 32.71 -55.48
C GLY A 430 237.83 33.16 -55.06
N THR A 431 237.98 33.88 -53.94
CA THR A 431 239.24 34.53 -53.52
C THR A 431 239.56 34.51 -52.02
N LEU A 432 238.60 34.30 -51.10
CA LEU A 432 238.90 34.25 -49.65
C LEU A 432 238.13 33.18 -48.85
N ALA A 433 238.90 32.24 -48.32
CA ALA A 433 238.78 31.60 -46.99
C ALA A 433 237.42 31.00 -46.52
N SER A 434 237.19 29.74 -46.92
CA SER A 434 236.99 28.57 -46.04
C SER A 434 236.20 28.67 -44.71
N ASN A 435 235.21 27.78 -44.58
CA ASN A 435 234.54 27.29 -43.34
C ASN A 435 233.49 28.27 -42.73
N PHE A 436 232.46 27.85 -41.98
CA PHE A 436 232.19 26.61 -41.24
C PHE A 436 230.65 26.40 -41.00
N VAL A 437 230.01 25.30 -41.47
CA VAL A 437 228.77 24.65 -40.87
C VAL A 437 227.47 25.53 -40.82
N PRO A 438 226.24 25.13 -40.35
CA PRO A 438 225.55 23.84 -40.08
C PRO A 438 224.28 23.57 -40.97
N ALA A 439 223.40 22.63 -40.51
CA ALA A 439 221.93 22.57 -40.67
C ALA A 439 221.36 21.77 -41.88
N PRO A 440 220.04 21.84 -42.24
CA PRO A 440 218.88 21.49 -41.38
C PRO A 440 218.01 20.21 -41.75
N PRO A 441 216.84 20.29 -42.44
CA PRO A 441 215.51 19.79 -41.96
C PRO A 441 215.02 18.52 -42.75
N PRO A 442 213.78 18.28 -43.28
CA PRO A 442 212.43 18.90 -43.13
C PRO A 442 211.21 17.93 -42.84
N PRO A 443 210.15 17.69 -43.68
CA PRO A 443 208.78 18.18 -43.39
C PRO A 443 207.57 17.21 -43.59
N ALA A 444 206.33 17.76 -43.50
CA ALA A 444 205.09 17.41 -44.26
C ALA A 444 204.23 16.19 -43.79
N THR A 445 202.93 15.97 -44.12
CA THR A 445 201.75 16.78 -44.60
C THR A 445 200.43 15.94 -44.59
N GLY A 446 199.24 16.59 -44.55
CA GLY A 446 197.94 16.07 -45.07
C GLY A 446 196.96 15.41 -44.06
N HIS A 447 195.75 14.92 -44.42
CA HIS A 447 194.62 15.52 -45.20
C HIS A 447 193.28 14.70 -44.94
N PRO A 448 192.05 15.22 -45.21
CA PRO A 448 190.71 14.58 -44.98
C PRO A 448 190.14 13.91 -46.29
N PRO A 449 188.82 13.68 -46.60
CA PRO A 449 187.50 13.91 -45.93
C PRO A 449 186.37 12.81 -46.13
N GLN A 450 185.07 13.13 -45.83
CA GLN A 450 183.78 12.80 -46.56
C GLN A 450 182.58 12.01 -45.95
N PHE A 451 181.36 12.44 -46.38
CA PHE A 451 179.97 11.87 -46.39
C PHE A 451 179.26 11.45 -45.07
N GLY A 452 177.91 11.52 -44.91
CA GLY A 452 176.84 12.11 -45.76
C GLY A 452 175.37 11.69 -45.38
N ALA A 453 174.36 12.39 -45.95
CA ALA A 453 172.94 11.98 -46.19
C ALA A 453 171.83 11.99 -45.08
N HIS A 454 170.88 12.94 -45.22
CA HIS A 454 169.38 12.88 -45.19
C HIS A 454 168.52 12.28 -44.04
N GLN A 455 167.50 13.07 -43.62
CA GLN A 455 166.13 12.64 -43.27
C GLN A 455 165.07 13.71 -43.66
N LEU A 456 163.78 13.34 -43.66
CA LEU A 456 162.58 14.16 -43.99
C LEU A 456 161.60 14.14 -42.78
N PHE A 457 160.85 15.21 -42.44
CA PHE A 457 159.51 15.59 -42.98
C PHE A 457 158.54 14.41 -43.20
N ALA A 458 157.26 14.44 -42.82
CA ALA A 458 156.39 15.47 -42.19
C ALA A 458 155.41 14.76 -41.21
N GLY A 459 154.37 15.31 -40.56
CA GLY A 459 153.56 16.52 -40.74
C GLY A 459 152.07 16.12 -40.78
N ALA A 460 151.25 16.56 -39.82
CA ALA A 460 149.88 16.05 -39.62
C ALA A 460 148.80 16.75 -40.49
N SER A 461 147.60 16.16 -40.57
CA SER A 461 146.40 16.73 -41.22
C SER A 461 145.08 16.16 -40.64
N GLN A 462 143.94 16.71 -41.02
CA GLN A 462 142.67 16.69 -40.25
C GLN A 462 141.54 15.81 -40.86
N GLN A 463 140.42 15.76 -40.11
CA GLN A 463 139.00 15.89 -40.56
C GLN A 463 138.09 14.65 -40.84
N SER A 464 137.01 14.58 -40.04
CA SER A 464 135.58 14.64 -40.45
C SER A 464 134.64 13.41 -40.40
N GLN A 465 133.40 13.66 -39.91
CA GLN A 465 132.10 13.02 -40.22
C GLN A 465 131.84 11.55 -39.74
N GLN A 466 130.61 11.02 -39.55
CA GLN A 466 129.21 11.48 -39.77
C GLN A 466 128.16 10.64 -38.95
N SER A 467 126.97 11.20 -38.61
CA SER A 467 125.63 10.56 -38.29
C SER A 467 125.51 9.40 -37.26
N GLY A 468 124.39 9.03 -36.61
CA GLY A 468 122.94 9.37 -36.60
C GLY A 468 122.26 8.76 -35.32
N GLU A 469 120.97 8.42 -35.09
CA GLU A 469 119.63 8.53 -35.76
C GLU A 469 118.47 8.38 -34.70
N ARG A 470 117.20 8.09 -35.08
CA ARG A 470 115.93 7.99 -34.27
C ARG A 470 114.84 7.23 -35.11
N PRO A 471 113.48 7.17 -34.87
CA PRO A 471 112.57 7.37 -33.71
C PRO A 471 111.39 6.30 -33.62
N ALA A 472 110.19 6.69 -33.09
CA ALA A 472 108.81 6.12 -33.22
C ALA A 472 108.27 5.08 -32.18
N ALA A 473 106.95 4.87 -31.91
CA ALA A 473 105.68 5.68 -31.95
C ALA A 473 104.43 4.90 -31.36
N GLN A 474 103.24 5.55 -31.23
CA GLN A 474 101.84 4.98 -31.15
C GLN A 474 101.34 4.19 -29.88
N THR A 475 100.04 3.82 -29.65
CA THR A 475 98.73 4.55 -29.48
C THR A 475 97.58 3.64 -28.88
N GLY A 476 96.56 4.19 -28.16
CA GLY A 476 95.22 3.56 -27.83
C GLY A 476 95.09 2.74 -26.51
N GLY A 477 93.91 2.38 -25.91
CA GLY A 477 92.49 2.82 -26.04
C GLY A 477 91.38 1.88 -25.43
N GLN A 478 90.39 2.42 -24.66
CA GLN A 478 89.04 1.84 -24.27
C GLN A 478 88.98 0.61 -23.26
N THR A 479 87.86 0.03 -22.71
CA THR A 479 86.36 0.14 -22.85
C THR A 479 85.53 -0.47 -21.64
N ALA A 480 84.31 0.04 -21.34
CA ALA A 480 83.03 -0.57 -20.79
C ALA A 480 82.89 -1.54 -19.57
N PRO A 481 81.73 -1.49 -18.85
CA PRO A 481 80.78 -2.61 -18.56
C PRO A 481 79.27 -2.13 -18.60
N PRO A 482 78.21 -2.59 -17.86
CA PRO A 482 77.81 -3.86 -17.16
C PRO A 482 76.33 -4.37 -17.42
N PRO A 483 75.82 -5.50 -16.84
CA PRO A 483 74.36 -5.84 -16.81
C PRO A 483 73.76 -6.47 -15.50
N ALA A 484 72.41 -6.41 -15.28
CA ALA A 484 71.52 -7.35 -14.52
C ALA A 484 70.03 -6.86 -14.43
N SER A 485 69.04 -7.71 -14.02
CA SER A 485 67.60 -7.59 -14.42
C SER A 485 66.48 -7.88 -13.34
N PRO A 486 65.16 -7.65 -13.59
CA PRO A 486 64.07 -7.52 -12.57
C PRO A 486 62.94 -8.62 -12.50
N PRO A 487 61.96 -8.55 -11.54
CA PRO A 487 60.83 -9.50 -11.33
C PRO A 487 59.38 -8.97 -11.65
N VAL A 488 58.33 -9.76 -11.31
CA VAL A 488 56.84 -9.61 -11.51
C VAL A 488 56.06 -10.48 -10.45
N PRO A 489 54.70 -10.64 -10.33
CA PRO A 489 53.53 -10.25 -11.19
C PRO A 489 52.19 -9.77 -10.50
N GLY A 490 51.14 -9.42 -11.28
CA GLY A 490 49.79 -10.07 -11.17
C GLY A 490 48.54 -9.31 -10.62
N GLY A 491 47.36 -9.47 -11.29
CA GLY A 491 46.01 -9.25 -10.71
C GLY A 491 44.90 -8.66 -11.63
N ALA A 492 43.69 -9.25 -11.63
CA ALA A 492 42.43 -8.75 -12.25
C ALA A 492 41.21 -9.39 -11.52
N PRO A 493 39.94 -8.90 -11.59
CA PRO A 493 39.06 -9.07 -12.77
C PRO A 493 38.03 -7.92 -12.99
N ALA A 494 36.90 -8.17 -13.68
CA ALA A 494 35.87 -7.19 -14.09
C ALA A 494 34.43 -7.59 -13.68
N THR A 495 33.46 -6.67 -13.84
CA THR A 495 32.01 -6.89 -13.70
C THR A 495 31.21 -6.14 -14.78
N SER A 496 29.96 -6.56 -15.07
CA SER A 496 29.17 -6.08 -16.21
C SER A 496 27.65 -6.04 -16.00
N SER A 497 27.05 -5.03 -16.62
CA SER A 497 25.65 -4.58 -16.70
C SER A 497 24.48 -5.56 -16.92
N GLY A 498 23.31 -5.19 -16.37
CA GLY A 498 21.93 -5.59 -16.74
C GLY A 498 20.92 -5.02 -15.73
N PRO A 499 19.75 -4.45 -16.11
CA PRO A 499 18.60 -5.28 -16.55
C PRO A 499 17.58 -4.62 -17.54
N GLN A 500 16.69 -5.46 -18.10
CA GLN A 500 15.42 -5.17 -18.81
C GLN A 500 14.56 -6.47 -18.76
N SER A 501 13.24 -6.55 -19.00
CA SER A 501 12.06 -5.64 -18.99
C SER A 501 10.80 -6.52 -19.24
N THR A 502 9.60 -5.93 -19.39
CA THR A 502 8.30 -6.57 -19.76
C THR A 502 7.64 -7.44 -18.66
N VAL A 503 6.32 -7.70 -18.63
CA VAL A 503 5.20 -7.41 -19.57
C VAL A 503 4.08 -6.64 -18.83
N ARG A 504 3.28 -5.87 -19.59
CA ARG A 504 2.07 -5.17 -19.12
C ARG A 504 0.82 -5.78 -19.75
N ALA A 505 -0.24 -5.91 -18.97
CA ALA A 505 -1.59 -6.24 -19.41
C ALA A 505 -2.60 -5.39 -18.61
N ASP A 506 -3.74 -5.09 -19.23
CA ASP A 506 -4.76 -4.17 -18.72
C ASP A 506 -6.17 -4.71 -19.10
N ARG A 507 -7.14 -4.68 -18.16
CA ARG A 507 -8.53 -4.16 -18.37
C ARG A 507 -9.57 -4.95 -19.21
N GLU A 508 -10.76 -5.23 -18.62
CA GLU A 508 -12.09 -4.77 -19.12
C GLU A 508 -13.29 -5.15 -18.20
N ASP A 509 -14.28 -4.25 -18.11
CA ASP A 509 -15.64 -4.45 -17.58
C ASP A 509 -16.63 -4.61 -18.76
N PRO A 510 -17.81 -5.21 -18.54
CA PRO A 510 -19.00 -4.56 -19.11
C PRO A 510 -20.22 -4.50 -18.16
N LEU A 511 -20.87 -3.34 -18.17
CA LEU A 511 -22.22 -3.11 -17.64
C LEU A 511 -23.28 -3.78 -18.56
N PHE A 512 -24.33 -4.36 -17.99
CA PHE A 512 -25.66 -4.35 -18.63
C PHE A 512 -26.82 -4.40 -17.62
N THR A 513 -28.05 -4.15 -18.08
CA THR A 513 -29.12 -3.54 -17.28
C THR A 513 -30.43 -4.32 -17.19
N GLY A 514 -30.89 -4.61 -15.97
CA GLY A 514 -32.30 -4.72 -15.56
C GLY A 514 -33.19 -5.77 -16.27
N PRO A 515 -34.53 -5.67 -16.09
CA PRO A 515 -35.25 -4.82 -15.14
C PRO A 515 -35.26 -5.36 -13.70
#